data_AF-A0A8T5KL61-F1
#
_entry.id   AF-A0A8T5KL61-F1
#
_cell.length_a   1.000
_cell.length_b   1.000
_cell.length_c   1.000
_cell.angle_alpha   90.00
_cell.angle_beta   90.00
_cell.angle_gamma   90.00
#
_symmetry.space_group_name_H-M   'P 1'
#
loop_
_entity.id
_entity.type
_entity.pdbx_description
1 polymer ?
#
loop_
_entity_poly.entity_id
_entity_poly.type
_entity_poly.pdbx_seq_one_letter_code
_entity_poly.pdbx_strand_id
1 'polypeptide(L)'
;MDTIKTWQTIGRLEKGESAMKSTTGIRRSALFIALIFLIADVSAAASYNVGADEANNSSDSASMYGDPILIDGLPPLLCDDELCDRPLRIDLRNNQPASEKAGWWLGYGPDLDWNGMDDRLQRVISGYDSISPTAIIGDDGKKTVAIIVDYAWHPSDLEVNQISDVLNSHNWIGEENGAWLDLPESIDAIVVDKVPVSALMDIYHLPGVVVIEMQNVMVPTNDVAGKATRAMPSDVYTESAYERGYSGEGVVIAILDTGVDNEHRSLNDFDDNNDAPDTDALSYDDHKWVAGYDATSAAANPDGTQDPDDGQGHGTHVAGSALGTGDSSREHRGTAPGAYLVDIKVLTDTGGTNSQYSVSGIQWMINNADTDWGHNSSSRGIQIGSMSFGSVSSPLNPGDEGDNGTGAEAR
;
A
#
# COMPACT_ATOMS: atom_id res chain seq x y z
N MET A 1 -30.73 81.13 -2.65
CA MET A 1 -30.54 82.49 -2.10
C MET A 1 -29.84 82.32 -0.77
N ASP A 2 -28.58 82.79 -0.74
CA ASP A 2 -27.82 83.33 0.39
C ASP A 2 -27.56 82.46 1.63
N THR A 3 -26.37 82.39 2.26
CA THR A 3 -24.98 82.83 1.98
C THR A 3 -24.08 82.27 3.10
N ILE A 4 -22.90 81.72 2.73
CA ILE A 4 -21.52 82.07 3.17
C ILE A 4 -21.13 82.06 4.68
N LYS A 5 -20.08 81.25 5.01
CA LYS A 5 -18.71 81.65 5.47
C LYS A 5 -17.87 80.39 5.80
N THR A 6 -17.10 79.79 4.89
CA THR A 6 -15.66 80.01 4.58
C THR A 6 -14.73 80.43 5.72
N TRP A 7 -13.71 79.60 5.98
CA TRP A 7 -12.31 80.01 6.02
C TRP A 7 -11.45 79.01 5.21
N GLN A 8 -10.81 79.54 4.16
CA GLN A 8 -9.65 78.97 3.46
C GLN A 8 -8.43 79.06 4.40
N THR A 9 -7.35 78.30 4.20
CA THR A 9 -6.21 78.78 3.39
C THR A 9 -5.28 77.61 3.01
N ILE A 10 -5.19 77.37 1.69
CA ILE A 10 -4.00 77.24 0.81
C ILE A 10 -2.80 76.45 1.37
N GLY A 11 -2.20 75.46 0.70
CA GLY A 11 -2.21 75.04 -0.69
C GLY A 11 -0.77 74.78 -1.17
N ARG A 12 -0.56 73.73 -2.00
CA ARG A 12 0.16 73.76 -3.29
C ARG A 12 0.71 72.37 -3.66
N LEU A 13 0.11 71.79 -4.70
CA LEU A 13 0.70 70.78 -5.58
C LEU A 13 1.65 71.48 -6.56
N GLU A 14 2.75 70.83 -6.93
CA GLU A 14 3.35 71.02 -8.26
C GLU A 14 4.01 69.71 -8.73
N LYS A 15 3.68 69.33 -9.97
CA LYS A 15 4.29 68.30 -10.81
C LYS A 15 5.55 68.85 -11.47
N GLY A 16 6.51 67.99 -11.82
CA GLY A 16 7.42 68.28 -12.96
C GLY A 16 8.80 67.63 -12.94
N GLU A 17 8.93 66.54 -13.70
CA GLU A 17 10.06 66.10 -14.55
C GLU A 17 11.54 66.07 -14.08
N SER A 18 12.07 64.83 -14.12
CA SER A 18 13.28 64.36 -14.83
C SER A 18 14.57 65.21 -14.83
N ALA A 19 15.62 64.68 -14.19
CA ALA A 19 16.99 64.77 -14.69
C ALA A 19 17.86 63.59 -14.21
N MET A 20 18.48 62.96 -15.20
CA MET A 20 19.40 61.82 -15.18
C MET A 20 20.75 62.11 -14.49
N LYS A 21 21.23 61.18 -13.63
CA LYS A 21 22.65 60.92 -13.24
C LYS A 21 22.68 59.53 -12.56
N SER A 22 23.04 58.45 -13.26
CA SER A 22 24.38 57.89 -13.43
C SER A 22 25.16 57.63 -12.12
N THR A 23 25.16 56.36 -11.70
CA THR A 23 26.19 55.62 -10.91
C THR A 23 25.70 54.17 -10.84
N THR A 24 26.02 53.29 -11.79
CA THR A 24 27.20 52.40 -11.82
C THR A 24 27.52 51.72 -10.49
N GLY A 25 27.28 50.40 -10.42
CA GLY A 25 27.95 49.52 -9.46
C GLY A 25 27.03 48.53 -8.75
N ILE A 26 26.97 47.30 -9.26
CA ILE A 26 26.84 45.98 -8.59
C ILE A 26 26.10 45.04 -9.57
N ARG A 27 26.83 44.62 -10.61
CA ARG A 27 26.55 43.45 -11.46
C ARG A 27 27.89 42.79 -11.75
N ARG A 28 28.52 42.19 -10.73
CA ARG A 28 29.79 41.45 -10.90
C ARG A 28 29.93 40.17 -10.06
N SER A 29 28.85 39.69 -9.43
CA SER A 29 28.93 38.47 -8.60
C SER A 29 28.04 37.30 -9.07
N ALA A 30 27.35 37.43 -10.21
CA ALA A 30 26.45 36.39 -10.73
C ALA A 30 26.92 35.72 -12.04
N LEU A 31 28.13 36.05 -12.53
CA LEU A 31 28.67 35.53 -13.80
C LEU A 31 29.88 34.58 -13.62
N PHE A 32 30.32 34.33 -12.39
CA PHE A 32 31.48 33.47 -12.10
C PHE A 32 31.10 32.03 -11.70
N ILE A 33 29.83 31.75 -11.41
CA ILE A 33 29.36 30.40 -11.03
C ILE A 33 28.85 29.60 -12.24
N ALA A 34 28.41 30.27 -13.31
CA ALA A 34 27.94 29.61 -14.54
C ALA A 34 29.06 29.13 -15.48
N LEU A 35 30.32 29.53 -15.25
CA LEU A 35 31.47 29.14 -16.09
C LEU A 35 32.22 27.90 -15.56
N ILE A 36 31.98 27.50 -14.31
CA ILE A 36 32.63 26.32 -13.69
C ILE A 36 31.90 25.01 -14.06
N PHE A 37 30.61 25.09 -14.43
CA PHE A 37 29.83 23.94 -14.89
C PHE A 37 29.96 23.61 -16.39
N LEU A 38 30.80 24.33 -17.14
CA LEU A 38 30.93 24.18 -18.60
C LEU A 38 32.34 23.71 -19.04
N ILE A 39 33.19 23.27 -18.11
CA ILE A 39 34.56 22.75 -18.37
C ILE A 39 34.78 21.37 -17.72
N ALA A 40 33.72 20.63 -17.40
CA ALA A 40 33.83 19.26 -16.87
C ALA A 40 33.33 18.17 -17.83
N ASP A 41 32.98 18.53 -19.07
CA ASP A 41 32.83 17.59 -20.17
C ASP A 41 33.92 17.89 -21.19
N VAL A 42 34.96 17.06 -21.22
CA VAL A 42 35.80 16.68 -22.38
C VAL A 42 37.13 16.09 -21.86
N SER A 43 37.28 14.78 -22.09
CA SER A 43 38.52 13.97 -22.18
C SER A 43 39.04 13.24 -20.94
N ALA A 44 38.63 11.97 -20.82
CA ALA A 44 39.59 10.88 -20.60
C ALA A 44 39.22 9.71 -21.52
N ALA A 45 39.50 9.87 -22.82
CA ALA A 45 39.70 8.75 -23.71
C ALA A 45 41.03 8.08 -23.31
N ALA A 46 40.96 7.06 -22.47
CA ALA A 46 42.08 6.18 -22.21
C ALA A 46 42.32 5.36 -23.49
N SER A 47 43.48 5.56 -24.10
CA SER A 47 43.95 4.81 -25.26
C SER A 47 44.19 3.36 -24.85
N TYR A 48 43.32 2.44 -25.28
CA TYR A 48 43.64 1.01 -25.30
C TYR A 48 44.25 0.68 -26.66
N ASN A 49 45.45 0.10 -26.64
CA ASN A 49 46.17 -0.36 -27.82
C ASN A 49 45.33 -1.40 -28.58
N VAL A 50 45.09 -1.14 -29.87
CA VAL A 50 44.61 -2.15 -30.82
C VAL A 50 45.78 -3.09 -31.12
N GLY A 51 45.85 -4.18 -30.37
CA GLY A 51 46.46 -5.42 -30.87
C GLY A 51 45.42 -6.07 -31.78
N ALA A 52 45.77 -6.23 -33.06
CA ALA A 52 45.00 -7.04 -33.98
C ALA A 52 45.08 -8.49 -33.52
N ASP A 53 43.97 -9.04 -33.04
CA ASP A 53 43.72 -10.48 -32.97
C ASP A 53 42.25 -10.73 -33.28
N GLU A 54 42.03 -11.91 -33.87
CA GLU A 54 40.99 -12.25 -34.81
C GLU A 54 39.55 -12.08 -34.30
N ALA A 55 38.68 -11.68 -35.23
CA ALA A 55 37.23 -11.67 -35.05
C ALA A 55 36.74 -13.07 -34.67
N ASN A 56 36.47 -13.28 -33.39
CA ASN A 56 35.62 -14.37 -32.94
C ASN A 56 34.17 -13.87 -32.97
N ASN A 57 33.41 -14.37 -33.94
CA ASN A 57 31.95 -14.34 -33.93
C ASN A 57 31.49 -15.16 -32.71
N SER A 58 31.36 -14.53 -31.54
CA SER A 58 30.45 -15.00 -30.51
C SER A 58 29.20 -14.14 -30.60
N SER A 59 28.12 -14.74 -31.07
CA SER A 59 26.79 -14.31 -30.68
C SER A 59 26.73 -14.37 -29.16
N ASP A 60 26.98 -13.25 -28.49
CA ASP A 60 26.81 -13.11 -27.05
C ASP A 60 25.29 -13.18 -26.79
N SER A 61 24.77 -14.40 -26.66
CA SER A 61 23.55 -14.61 -25.89
C SER A 61 23.89 -14.18 -24.48
N ALA A 62 23.37 -13.03 -24.03
CA ALA A 62 23.45 -12.66 -22.63
C ALA A 62 23.03 -13.88 -21.80
N SER A 63 23.91 -14.34 -20.91
CA SER A 63 23.59 -15.47 -20.04
C SER A 63 22.33 -15.10 -19.25
N MET A 64 21.27 -15.89 -19.36
CA MET A 64 20.02 -15.67 -18.61
C MET A 64 20.18 -15.94 -17.11
N TYR A 65 21.31 -16.54 -16.74
CA TYR A 65 21.66 -16.97 -15.40
C TYR A 65 23.04 -16.43 -14.99
N GLY A 66 23.22 -16.15 -13.71
CA GLY A 66 24.51 -15.85 -13.09
C GLY A 66 24.82 -16.83 -11.96
N ASP A 67 26.03 -16.76 -11.43
CA ASP A 67 26.44 -17.58 -10.30
C ASP A 67 25.57 -17.29 -9.06
N PRO A 68 25.30 -18.32 -8.22
CA PRO A 68 24.61 -18.14 -6.95
C PRO A 68 25.33 -17.14 -6.04
N ILE A 69 24.58 -16.27 -5.37
CA ILE A 69 25.11 -15.36 -4.35
C ILE A 69 24.89 -16.02 -2.98
N LEU A 70 25.92 -16.07 -2.14
CA LEU A 70 25.84 -16.66 -0.81
C LEU A 70 25.84 -15.56 0.26
N ILE A 71 24.78 -15.52 1.06
CA ILE A 71 24.62 -14.56 2.17
C ILE A 71 24.85 -15.28 3.50
N ASP A 72 25.62 -14.65 4.40
CA ASP A 72 25.90 -15.23 5.71
C ASP A 72 24.62 -15.38 6.53
N GLY A 73 24.39 -16.57 7.09
CA GLY A 73 23.17 -16.89 7.84
C GLY A 73 21.90 -17.15 7.01
N LEU A 74 21.97 -17.10 5.66
CA LEU A 74 20.90 -17.51 4.76
C LEU A 74 21.21 -18.91 4.18
N PRO A 75 20.31 -19.90 4.33
CA PRO A 75 20.44 -21.17 3.61
C PRO A 75 20.38 -20.94 2.09
N PRO A 76 21.32 -21.49 1.31
CA PRO A 76 21.30 -21.29 -0.13
C PRO A 76 20.09 -21.97 -0.76
N LEU A 77 19.58 -21.39 -1.85
CA LEU A 77 18.55 -22.02 -2.66
C LEU A 77 19.14 -23.22 -3.41
N LEU A 78 18.51 -24.39 -3.23
CA LEU A 78 18.94 -25.65 -3.84
C LEU A 78 17.97 -26.07 -4.95
N CYS A 79 18.53 -26.50 -6.07
CA CYS A 79 17.85 -27.08 -7.20
C CYS A 79 18.27 -28.55 -7.23
N ASP A 80 17.36 -29.42 -6.79
CA ASP A 80 17.67 -30.79 -6.39
C ASP A 80 18.72 -30.83 -5.26
N ASP A 81 19.93 -31.30 -5.55
CA ASP A 81 21.04 -31.43 -4.59
C ASP A 81 22.18 -30.43 -4.86
N GLU A 82 22.02 -29.51 -5.82
CA GLU A 82 23.03 -28.52 -6.21
C GLU A 82 22.55 -27.08 -5.97
N LEU A 83 23.47 -26.12 -5.93
CA LEU A 83 23.12 -24.70 -5.83
C LEU A 83 22.37 -24.29 -7.10
N CYS A 84 21.22 -23.62 -6.93
CA CYS A 84 20.50 -23.06 -8.07
C CYS A 84 21.31 -21.96 -8.74
N ASP A 85 21.46 -22.04 -10.07
CA ASP A 85 21.89 -20.89 -10.86
C ASP A 85 20.89 -19.74 -10.67
N ARG A 86 21.40 -18.52 -10.52
CA ARG A 86 20.59 -17.35 -10.22
C ARG A 86 20.01 -16.77 -11.51
N PRO A 87 18.69 -16.85 -11.74
CA PRO A 87 18.09 -16.23 -12.93
C PRO A 87 18.26 -14.71 -12.84
N LEU A 88 18.83 -14.11 -13.88
CA LEU A 88 19.09 -12.67 -13.90
C LEU A 88 17.81 -11.85 -14.05
N ARG A 89 16.75 -12.46 -14.61
CA ARG A 89 15.43 -11.85 -14.86
C ARG A 89 15.49 -10.48 -15.53
N ILE A 90 16.51 -10.33 -16.38
CA ILE A 90 16.70 -9.19 -17.28
C ILE A 90 15.88 -9.41 -18.55
N ASP A 91 15.25 -8.36 -19.07
CA ASP A 91 14.52 -8.38 -20.34
C ASP A 91 13.34 -9.38 -20.44
N LEU A 92 12.66 -9.67 -19.32
CA LEU A 92 11.47 -10.52 -19.30
C LEU A 92 10.20 -9.84 -19.84
N ARG A 93 10.13 -8.51 -19.77
CA ARG A 93 8.93 -7.75 -20.19
C ARG A 93 8.76 -7.86 -21.71
N ASN A 94 7.58 -8.31 -22.13
CA ASN A 94 7.21 -8.43 -23.55
C ASN A 94 6.04 -7.47 -23.89
N ASN A 95 5.28 -7.75 -24.96
CA ASN A 95 4.13 -6.92 -25.35
C ASN A 95 2.85 -7.19 -24.54
N GLN A 96 2.90 -8.03 -23.50
CA GLN A 96 1.76 -8.28 -22.62
C GLN A 96 1.46 -7.05 -21.75
N PRO A 97 0.19 -6.84 -21.38
CA PRO A 97 -0.19 -5.80 -20.42
C PRO A 97 0.54 -5.96 -19.09
N ALA A 98 0.80 -4.85 -18.44
CA ALA A 98 1.46 -4.79 -17.13
C ALA A 98 0.95 -3.58 -16.37
N SER A 99 0.64 -3.77 -15.10
CA SER A 99 0.30 -2.71 -14.16
C SER A 99 1.56 -2.04 -13.59
N GLU A 100 2.69 -2.75 -13.57
CA GLU A 100 3.90 -2.28 -12.90
C GLU A 100 5.05 -1.90 -13.86
N LYS A 101 6.06 -1.21 -13.34
CA LYS A 101 7.25 -0.82 -14.14
C LYS A 101 8.15 -2.03 -14.37
N ALA A 102 8.63 -2.20 -15.60
CA ALA A 102 9.56 -3.28 -15.92
C ALA A 102 10.81 -3.26 -14.99
N GLY A 103 11.17 -4.42 -14.45
CA GLY A 103 12.35 -4.59 -13.61
C GLY A 103 12.19 -4.14 -12.16
N TRP A 104 10.98 -3.80 -11.70
CA TRP A 104 10.74 -3.43 -10.29
C TRP A 104 11.22 -4.54 -9.33
N TRP A 105 11.05 -5.80 -9.71
CA TRP A 105 11.44 -6.99 -8.96
C TRP A 105 12.94 -7.08 -8.67
N LEU A 106 13.79 -6.41 -9.44
CA LEU A 106 15.24 -6.39 -9.20
C LEU A 106 15.62 -5.62 -7.93
N GLY A 107 14.66 -4.88 -7.34
CA GLY A 107 14.82 -4.16 -6.08
C GLY A 107 14.02 -4.76 -4.93
N TYR A 108 13.45 -5.96 -5.08
CA TYR A 108 12.68 -6.61 -4.02
C TYR A 108 13.57 -6.82 -2.78
N GLY A 109 13.24 -6.14 -1.69
CA GLY A 109 14.07 -6.03 -0.50
C GLY A 109 14.28 -7.34 0.27
N PRO A 110 13.23 -8.16 0.47
CA PRO A 110 13.34 -9.42 1.22
C PRO A 110 14.15 -10.54 0.55
N ASP A 111 14.62 -10.35 -0.68
CA ASP A 111 15.52 -11.26 -1.40
C ASP A 111 16.94 -10.67 -1.41
N LEU A 112 17.79 -11.11 -0.48
CA LEU A 112 19.14 -10.54 -0.30
C LEU A 112 20.15 -11.06 -1.33
N ASP A 113 19.88 -12.21 -1.94
CA ASP A 113 20.78 -12.87 -2.89
C ASP A 113 20.34 -12.70 -4.36
N TRP A 114 19.21 -12.02 -4.58
CA TRP A 114 18.62 -11.65 -5.87
C TRP A 114 18.32 -12.86 -6.76
N ASN A 115 17.87 -13.96 -6.16
CA ASN A 115 17.46 -15.16 -6.86
C ASN A 115 15.96 -15.20 -7.19
N GLY A 116 15.16 -14.26 -6.68
CA GLY A 116 13.70 -14.13 -6.82
C GLY A 116 12.87 -15.08 -5.97
N MET A 117 13.45 -15.62 -4.91
CA MET A 117 12.74 -16.28 -3.82
C MET A 117 12.91 -15.41 -2.58
N ASP A 118 11.83 -15.14 -1.87
CA ASP A 118 11.91 -14.52 -0.56
C ASP A 118 12.79 -15.37 0.38
N ASP A 119 13.74 -14.75 1.08
CA ASP A 119 14.66 -15.41 1.99
C ASP A 119 13.95 -16.21 3.09
N ARG A 120 12.73 -15.81 3.48
CA ARG A 120 11.88 -16.55 4.43
C ARG A 120 11.42 -17.87 3.83
N LEU A 121 11.09 -17.92 2.53
CA LEU A 121 10.75 -19.15 1.82
C LEU A 121 11.96 -20.06 1.66
N GLN A 122 13.14 -19.51 1.37
CA GLN A 122 14.40 -20.28 1.35
C GLN A 122 14.63 -21.04 2.65
N ARG A 123 14.37 -20.39 3.80
CA ARG A 123 14.46 -21.04 5.11
C ARG A 123 13.40 -22.11 5.31
N VAL A 124 12.16 -21.90 4.86
CA VAL A 124 11.12 -22.95 4.92
C VAL A 124 11.50 -24.16 4.06
N ILE A 125 12.02 -23.93 2.86
CA ILE A 125 12.55 -24.98 1.97
C ILE A 125 13.65 -25.76 2.69
N SER A 126 14.58 -25.06 3.37
CA SER A 126 15.67 -25.67 4.13
C SER A 126 15.25 -26.35 5.45
N GLY A 127 13.95 -26.36 5.79
CA GLY A 127 13.40 -27.12 6.91
C GLY A 127 12.91 -26.30 8.11
N TYR A 128 12.84 -24.98 8.02
CA TYR A 128 12.17 -24.16 9.02
C TYR A 128 10.65 -24.25 8.87
N ASP A 129 9.93 -24.00 9.96
CA ASP A 129 8.47 -23.95 9.95
C ASP A 129 7.95 -22.68 9.29
N SER A 130 6.90 -22.81 8.48
CA SER A 130 6.10 -21.68 8.00
C SER A 130 5.52 -20.87 9.16
N ILE A 131 5.47 -19.55 9.00
CA ILE A 131 4.90 -18.59 9.95
C ILE A 131 3.47 -18.18 9.60
N SER A 132 2.94 -18.64 8.46
CA SER A 132 1.59 -18.30 8.00
C SER A 132 0.53 -18.71 9.04
N PRO A 133 -0.34 -17.79 9.50
CA PRO A 133 -1.44 -18.11 10.42
C PRO A 133 -2.49 -19.04 9.80
N THR A 134 -2.59 -19.09 8.47
CA THR A 134 -3.52 -19.99 7.75
C THR A 134 -2.90 -21.35 7.43
N ALA A 135 -1.66 -21.61 7.85
CA ALA A 135 -0.95 -22.83 7.53
C ALA A 135 -1.65 -24.08 8.07
N ILE A 136 -1.72 -25.09 7.20
CA ILE A 136 -2.11 -26.46 7.55
C ILE A 136 -0.92 -27.39 7.32
N ILE A 137 -1.05 -28.66 7.71
CA ILE A 137 -0.05 -29.68 7.33
C ILE A 137 -0.37 -30.15 5.91
N GLY A 138 0.55 -29.87 4.98
CA GLY A 138 0.48 -30.35 3.59
C GLY A 138 0.78 -31.85 3.49
N ASP A 139 0.55 -32.42 2.31
CA ASP A 139 0.84 -33.84 2.05
C ASP A 139 2.34 -34.17 2.12
N ASP A 140 3.20 -33.15 1.92
CA ASP A 140 4.64 -33.22 2.13
C ASP A 140 5.06 -33.26 3.62
N GLY A 141 4.09 -33.24 4.54
CA GLY A 141 4.29 -33.30 5.99
C GLY A 141 4.83 -32.00 6.60
N LYS A 142 4.92 -30.92 5.82
CA LYS A 142 5.36 -29.60 6.28
C LYS A 142 4.16 -28.67 6.48
N LYS A 143 4.34 -27.63 7.28
CA LYS A 143 3.37 -26.53 7.32
C LYS A 143 3.38 -25.81 5.97
N THR A 144 2.21 -25.66 5.36
CA THR A 144 2.04 -24.90 4.11
C THR A 144 2.42 -23.43 4.30
N VAL A 145 2.75 -22.75 3.21
CA VAL A 145 3.06 -21.31 3.17
C VAL A 145 1.94 -20.53 2.50
N ALA A 146 1.89 -19.22 2.74
CA ALA A 146 1.08 -18.28 1.98
C ALA A 146 2.04 -17.39 1.20
N ILE A 147 1.81 -17.23 -0.10
CA ILE A 147 2.75 -16.58 -1.03
C ILE A 147 2.03 -15.61 -1.96
N ILE A 148 2.82 -14.73 -2.56
CA ILE A 148 2.43 -13.91 -3.70
C ILE A 148 3.42 -14.23 -4.82
N VAL A 149 2.90 -14.67 -5.95
CA VAL A 149 3.70 -15.03 -7.12
C VAL A 149 3.66 -13.86 -8.08
N ASP A 150 4.76 -13.11 -8.15
CA ASP A 150 4.89 -11.96 -9.01
C ASP A 150 5.30 -12.36 -10.42
N TYR A 151 4.75 -11.66 -11.40
CA TYR A 151 5.00 -11.87 -12.81
C TYR A 151 5.63 -10.65 -13.48
N ALA A 152 6.37 -10.92 -14.55
CA ALA A 152 6.89 -9.91 -15.45
C ALA A 152 5.81 -9.28 -16.34
N TRP A 153 4.51 -9.58 -16.16
CA TRP A 153 3.35 -9.00 -16.83
C TRP A 153 2.11 -9.30 -16.00
N HIS A 154 1.01 -8.60 -16.26
CA HIS A 154 -0.24 -8.86 -15.55
C HIS A 154 -0.73 -10.28 -15.89
N PRO A 155 -0.86 -11.18 -14.91
CA PRO A 155 -1.26 -12.56 -15.16
C PRO A 155 -2.64 -12.64 -15.82
N SER A 156 -2.81 -13.63 -16.68
CA SER A 156 -4.09 -13.96 -17.31
C SER A 156 -4.56 -15.33 -16.85
N ASP A 157 -5.71 -15.78 -17.36
CA ASP A 157 -6.19 -17.16 -17.16
C ASP A 157 -5.11 -18.21 -17.49
N LEU A 158 -4.18 -17.92 -18.41
CA LEU A 158 -3.07 -18.84 -18.72
C LEU A 158 -2.17 -19.08 -17.50
N GLU A 159 -1.67 -18.01 -16.89
CA GLU A 159 -0.78 -18.08 -15.73
C GLU A 159 -1.51 -18.62 -14.49
N VAL A 160 -2.78 -18.24 -14.30
CA VAL A 160 -3.63 -18.78 -13.22
C VAL A 160 -3.77 -20.30 -13.38
N ASN A 161 -4.10 -20.80 -14.57
CA ASN A 161 -4.21 -22.24 -14.81
C ASN A 161 -2.88 -22.97 -14.61
N GLN A 162 -1.74 -22.37 -14.99
CA GLN A 162 -0.41 -22.95 -14.75
C GLN A 162 -0.10 -23.09 -13.27
N ILE A 163 -0.38 -22.06 -12.46
CA ILE A 163 -0.23 -22.13 -11.01
C ILE A 163 -1.18 -23.19 -10.45
N SER A 164 -2.45 -23.20 -10.83
CA SER A 164 -3.41 -24.19 -10.36
C SER A 164 -2.98 -25.62 -10.70
N ASP A 165 -2.45 -25.87 -11.90
CA ASP A 165 -1.95 -27.19 -12.31
C ASP A 165 -0.79 -27.65 -11.42
N VAL A 166 0.17 -26.77 -11.11
CA VAL A 166 1.27 -27.06 -10.19
C VAL A 166 0.75 -27.30 -8.77
N LEU A 167 -0.10 -26.42 -8.25
CA LEU A 167 -0.68 -26.58 -6.91
C LEU A 167 -1.42 -27.93 -6.77
N ASN A 168 -2.20 -28.29 -7.79
CA ASN A 168 -2.93 -29.55 -7.83
C ASN A 168 -2.01 -30.77 -7.92
N SER A 169 -0.88 -30.70 -8.64
CA SER A 169 0.10 -31.79 -8.67
C SER A 169 0.80 -32.01 -7.33
N HIS A 170 0.76 -31.01 -6.44
CA HIS A 170 1.27 -31.06 -5.07
C HIS A 170 0.19 -31.26 -4.00
N ASN A 171 -1.01 -31.72 -4.39
CA ASN A 171 -2.13 -31.98 -3.47
C ASN A 171 -2.54 -30.73 -2.66
N TRP A 172 -2.49 -29.54 -3.27
CA TRP A 172 -3.09 -28.34 -2.71
C TRP A 172 -4.59 -28.56 -2.47
N ILE A 173 -5.10 -28.01 -1.38
CA ILE A 173 -6.46 -28.32 -0.94
C ILE A 173 -7.54 -27.67 -1.80
N GLY A 174 -7.23 -26.65 -2.60
CA GLY A 174 -8.20 -25.94 -3.42
C GLY A 174 -9.10 -24.96 -2.66
N GLU A 175 -9.69 -24.03 -3.40
CA GLU A 175 -10.56 -22.99 -2.87
C GLU A 175 -11.83 -23.56 -2.21
N GLU A 176 -12.36 -24.66 -2.75
CA GLU A 176 -13.55 -25.32 -2.22
C GLU A 176 -13.34 -25.96 -0.84
N ASN A 177 -12.08 -26.17 -0.44
CA ASN A 177 -11.70 -26.66 0.88
C ASN A 177 -11.09 -25.55 1.76
N GLY A 178 -11.29 -24.29 1.39
CA GLY A 178 -10.93 -23.13 2.19
C GLY A 178 -9.51 -22.61 1.97
N ALA A 179 -8.82 -23.00 0.89
CA ALA A 179 -7.67 -22.22 0.42
C ALA A 179 -8.13 -20.96 -0.33
N TRP A 180 -7.20 -20.06 -0.58
CA TRP A 180 -7.42 -18.79 -1.25
C TRP A 180 -6.52 -18.70 -2.46
N LEU A 181 -7.08 -18.25 -3.59
CA LEU A 181 -6.35 -17.84 -4.78
C LEU A 181 -7.04 -16.59 -5.33
N ASP A 182 -6.30 -15.52 -5.53
CA ASP A 182 -6.83 -14.26 -6.05
C ASP A 182 -5.86 -13.63 -7.06
N LEU A 183 -6.42 -12.85 -7.98
CA LEU A 183 -5.72 -12.13 -9.03
C LEU A 183 -6.05 -10.64 -8.90
N PRO A 184 -5.29 -9.89 -8.08
CA PRO A 184 -5.51 -8.46 -7.92
C PRO A 184 -5.24 -7.71 -9.23
N GLU A 185 -6.12 -6.78 -9.62
CA GLU A 185 -5.99 -6.04 -10.89
C GLU A 185 -4.86 -5.00 -10.89
N SER A 186 -4.50 -4.48 -9.71
CA SER A 186 -3.58 -3.34 -9.58
C SER A 186 -2.10 -3.73 -9.60
N ILE A 187 -1.78 -5.01 -9.39
CA ILE A 187 -0.40 -5.54 -9.36
C ILE A 187 -0.25 -6.70 -10.34
N ASP A 188 0.98 -6.97 -10.77
CA ASP A 188 1.29 -8.06 -11.72
C ASP A 188 1.50 -9.39 -10.96
N ALA A 189 0.53 -9.85 -10.15
CA ALA A 189 0.75 -10.98 -9.23
C ALA A 189 -0.46 -11.91 -9.03
N ILE A 190 -0.19 -13.14 -8.58
CA ILE A 190 -1.21 -14.10 -8.11
C ILE A 190 -0.99 -14.33 -6.61
N VAL A 191 -2.03 -14.10 -5.81
CA VAL A 191 -2.00 -14.27 -4.35
C VAL A 191 -2.58 -15.63 -4.00
N VAL A 192 -1.84 -16.45 -3.26
CA VAL A 192 -2.30 -17.81 -2.92
C VAL A 192 -1.88 -18.24 -1.52
N ASP A 193 -2.78 -18.96 -0.83
CA ASP A 193 -2.54 -19.47 0.51
C ASP A 193 -2.55 -21.00 0.59
N LYS A 194 -2.05 -21.53 1.71
CA LYS A 194 -1.94 -22.98 1.96
C LYS A 194 -1.15 -23.74 0.90
N VAL A 195 -0.16 -23.10 0.27
CA VAL A 195 0.72 -23.71 -0.72
C VAL A 195 1.62 -24.75 -0.07
N PRO A 196 1.62 -26.03 -0.54
CA PRO A 196 2.58 -27.04 -0.11
C PRO A 196 4.01 -26.58 -0.38
N VAL A 197 4.92 -26.81 0.57
CA VAL A 197 6.34 -26.38 0.42
C VAL A 197 6.98 -27.06 -0.78
N SER A 198 6.59 -28.29 -1.09
CA SER A 198 7.03 -29.03 -2.26
C SER A 198 6.69 -28.34 -3.60
N ALA A 199 5.68 -27.47 -3.66
CA ALA A 199 5.29 -26.78 -4.90
C ALA A 199 6.16 -25.55 -5.23
N LEU A 200 6.89 -25.00 -4.25
CA LEU A 200 7.57 -23.71 -4.39
C LEU A 200 8.58 -23.68 -5.53
N MET A 201 9.37 -24.75 -5.69
CA MET A 201 10.37 -24.81 -6.76
C MET A 201 9.73 -25.01 -8.13
N ASP A 202 8.61 -25.71 -8.23
CA ASP A 202 7.90 -25.87 -9.51
C ASP A 202 7.25 -24.54 -9.93
N ILE A 203 6.70 -23.78 -8.98
CA ILE A 203 6.20 -22.41 -9.20
C ILE A 203 7.34 -21.47 -9.61
N TYR A 204 8.50 -21.57 -8.95
CA TYR A 204 9.68 -20.73 -9.24
C TYR A 204 10.17 -20.84 -10.68
N HIS A 205 9.98 -21.99 -11.32
CA HIS A 205 10.37 -22.24 -12.70
C HIS A 205 9.26 -21.94 -13.73
N LEU A 206 8.08 -21.46 -13.29
CA LEU A 206 7.02 -21.10 -14.22
C LEU A 206 7.42 -19.91 -15.11
N PRO A 207 7.01 -19.91 -16.40
CA PRO A 207 7.30 -18.80 -17.28
C PRO A 207 6.72 -17.48 -16.77
N GLY A 208 7.54 -16.43 -16.73
CA GLY A 208 7.12 -15.10 -16.34
C GLY A 208 7.21 -14.80 -14.85
N VAL A 209 7.40 -15.80 -13.99
CA VAL A 209 7.57 -15.59 -12.55
C VAL A 209 8.87 -14.84 -12.26
N VAL A 210 8.75 -13.72 -11.54
CA VAL A 210 9.88 -12.85 -11.20
C VAL A 210 10.31 -12.92 -9.75
N VAL A 211 9.35 -13.02 -8.83
CA VAL A 211 9.58 -13.13 -7.40
C VAL A 211 8.49 -14.05 -6.84
N ILE A 212 8.86 -14.86 -5.85
CA ILE A 212 7.89 -15.50 -4.96
C ILE A 212 8.06 -14.88 -3.58
N GLU A 213 7.11 -14.04 -3.19
CA GLU A 213 7.06 -13.40 -1.88
C GLU A 213 6.42 -14.34 -0.87
N MET A 214 6.90 -14.36 0.37
CA MET A 214 6.09 -14.87 1.47
C MET A 214 5.09 -13.79 1.90
N GLN A 215 3.81 -14.12 2.05
CA GLN A 215 2.85 -13.16 2.58
C GLN A 215 3.25 -12.70 3.99
N ASN A 216 3.13 -11.40 4.24
CA ASN A 216 3.38 -10.84 5.55
C ASN A 216 2.28 -11.22 6.54
N VAL A 217 2.66 -11.40 7.80
CA VAL A 217 1.70 -11.56 8.89
C VAL A 217 1.33 -10.18 9.41
N MET A 218 0.06 -9.82 9.22
CA MET A 218 -0.50 -8.52 9.59
C MET A 218 -1.14 -8.57 10.97
N VAL A 219 -0.90 -7.54 11.78
CA VAL A 219 -1.49 -7.36 13.11
C VAL A 219 -1.93 -5.91 13.32
N PRO A 220 -2.89 -5.64 14.21
CA PRO A 220 -3.36 -4.30 14.48
C PRO A 220 -2.27 -3.53 15.24
N THR A 221 -2.19 -2.25 14.96
CA THR A 221 -1.28 -1.27 15.59
C THR A 221 -2.12 -0.03 15.92
N ASN A 222 -1.58 0.98 16.61
CA ASN A 222 -2.31 2.12 17.21
C ASN A 222 -2.55 1.97 18.73
N ASP A 223 -1.63 1.30 19.42
CA ASP A 223 -1.55 1.18 20.88
C ASP A 223 -1.01 2.43 21.58
N VAL A 224 -0.40 3.36 20.82
CA VAL A 224 0.17 4.60 21.34
C VAL A 224 -0.61 5.83 20.84
N ALA A 225 -1.39 6.43 21.73
CA ALA A 225 -2.12 7.66 21.42
C ALA A 225 -1.20 8.89 21.40
N GLY A 226 -1.36 9.74 20.38
CA GLY A 226 -0.79 11.07 20.36
C GLY A 226 -1.36 11.96 21.47
N LYS A 227 -0.53 12.84 22.07
CA LYS A 227 -0.96 13.70 23.18
C LYS A 227 -2.09 14.69 22.82
N ALA A 228 -2.18 15.11 21.56
CA ALA A 228 -3.24 15.97 21.03
C ALA A 228 -3.24 15.96 19.50
N THR A 229 -4.43 15.84 18.89
CA THR A 229 -4.64 15.94 17.43
C THR A 229 -5.06 17.35 16.98
N ARG A 230 -5.41 18.24 17.91
CA ARG A 230 -5.87 19.63 17.67
C ARG A 230 -7.08 19.76 16.73
N ALA A 231 -7.90 18.71 16.63
CA ALA A 231 -9.15 18.73 15.86
C ALA A 231 -10.20 19.65 16.51
N MET A 232 -10.33 19.56 17.83
CA MET A 232 -11.29 20.34 18.64
C MET A 232 -10.66 21.56 19.31
N PRO A 233 -11.44 22.63 19.58
CA PRO A 233 -11.00 23.76 20.39
C PRO A 233 -10.63 23.32 21.81
N SER A 234 -9.62 23.95 22.41
CA SER A 234 -9.29 23.76 23.83
C SER A 234 -8.70 25.02 24.43
N ASP A 235 -8.64 25.10 25.76
CA ASP A 235 -8.01 26.23 26.47
C ASP A 235 -6.51 26.39 26.16
N VAL A 236 -5.87 25.32 25.66
CA VAL A 236 -4.42 25.27 25.37
C VAL A 236 -4.11 25.51 23.90
N TYR A 237 -4.96 24.99 23.00
CA TYR A 237 -4.79 25.10 21.55
C TYR A 237 -5.97 25.86 20.94
N THR A 238 -5.72 27.11 20.58
CA THR A 238 -6.60 27.92 19.73
C THR A 238 -6.31 27.66 18.25
N GLU A 239 -7.28 27.92 17.37
CA GLU A 239 -7.25 27.64 15.93
C GLU A 239 -7.31 26.16 15.55
N SER A 240 -8.31 25.45 16.08
CA SER A 240 -8.55 24.04 15.71
C SER A 240 -9.14 23.90 14.30
N ALA A 241 -9.15 22.67 13.78
CA ALA A 241 -9.82 22.35 12.51
C ALA A 241 -11.30 22.74 12.55
N TYR A 242 -11.97 22.49 13.68
CA TYR A 242 -13.41 22.77 13.84
C TYR A 242 -13.71 24.26 13.88
N GLU A 243 -12.86 25.08 14.49
CA GLU A 243 -13.02 26.55 14.49
C GLU A 243 -12.90 27.13 13.07
N ARG A 244 -12.25 26.41 12.16
CA ARG A 244 -12.13 26.77 10.74
C ARG A 244 -13.25 26.15 9.87
N GLY A 245 -14.18 25.41 10.48
CA GLY A 245 -15.29 24.76 9.79
C GLY A 245 -14.94 23.45 9.11
N TYR A 246 -13.78 22.83 9.41
CA TYR A 246 -13.40 21.54 8.84
C TYR A 246 -13.81 20.40 9.77
N SER A 247 -14.86 19.66 9.39
CA SER A 247 -15.37 18.48 10.11
C SER A 247 -15.23 17.18 9.33
N GLY A 248 -14.76 17.23 8.08
CA GLY A 248 -14.76 16.08 7.16
C GLY A 248 -16.06 15.89 6.37
N GLU A 249 -16.98 16.86 6.40
CA GLU A 249 -18.20 16.83 5.59
C GLU A 249 -17.89 16.58 4.10
N GLY A 250 -18.58 15.61 3.51
CA GLY A 250 -18.41 15.20 2.12
C GLY A 250 -17.15 14.39 1.83
N VAL A 251 -16.50 13.87 2.87
CA VAL A 251 -15.37 12.92 2.76
C VAL A 251 -15.85 11.54 3.18
N VAL A 252 -15.49 10.53 2.41
CA VAL A 252 -15.65 9.12 2.73
C VAL A 252 -14.32 8.56 3.18
N ILE A 253 -14.30 8.01 4.40
CA ILE A 253 -13.13 7.36 5.00
C ILE A 253 -13.41 5.86 5.03
N ALA A 254 -12.58 5.09 4.30
CA ALA A 254 -12.54 3.65 4.41
C ALA A 254 -11.64 3.25 5.58
N ILE A 255 -12.19 2.49 6.53
CA ILE A 255 -11.46 1.88 7.63
C ILE A 255 -11.11 0.45 7.19
N LEU A 256 -9.83 0.19 6.93
CA LEU A 256 -9.33 -1.15 6.64
C LEU A 256 -8.82 -1.74 7.96
N ASP A 257 -9.59 -2.62 8.59
CA ASP A 257 -9.25 -3.13 9.94
C ASP A 257 -9.98 -4.45 10.28
N THR A 258 -10.34 -4.70 11.54
CA THR A 258 -11.08 -5.90 12.03
C THR A 258 -12.59 -5.88 11.74
N GLY A 259 -13.08 -4.89 11.00
CA GLY A 259 -14.49 -4.54 10.86
C GLY A 259 -14.87 -3.35 11.74
N VAL A 260 -16.09 -2.84 11.61
CA VAL A 260 -16.62 -1.74 12.42
C VAL A 260 -18.03 -2.07 12.91
N ASP A 261 -18.25 -1.99 14.24
CA ASP A 261 -19.59 -1.91 14.85
C ASP A 261 -20.17 -0.53 14.48
N ASN A 262 -20.79 -0.47 13.32
CA ASN A 262 -21.37 0.74 12.75
C ASN A 262 -22.74 1.06 13.37
N GLU A 263 -23.37 0.15 14.10
CA GLU A 263 -24.53 0.43 14.95
C GLU A 263 -24.20 1.18 16.24
N HIS A 264 -22.92 1.28 16.58
CA HIS A 264 -22.48 2.06 17.72
C HIS A 264 -22.95 3.52 17.61
N ARG A 265 -23.50 4.09 18.70
CA ARG A 265 -24.04 5.48 18.81
C ARG A 265 -23.13 6.65 18.40
N SER A 266 -21.88 6.36 18.06
CA SER A 266 -20.89 7.35 17.63
C SER A 266 -20.60 7.22 16.12
N LEU A 267 -21.15 6.19 15.49
CA LEU A 267 -20.84 5.72 14.15
C LEU A 267 -22.10 5.41 13.33
N ASN A 268 -23.26 5.24 13.96
CA ASN A 268 -24.53 4.94 13.32
C ASN A 268 -25.06 6.10 12.45
N ASP A 269 -25.15 7.32 12.98
CA ASP A 269 -25.72 8.48 12.30
C ASP A 269 -24.95 9.78 12.58
N PHE A 270 -25.34 10.90 11.96
CA PHE A 270 -24.69 12.20 12.17
C PHE A 270 -25.27 12.99 13.35
N ASP A 271 -26.57 12.88 13.60
CA ASP A 271 -27.29 13.74 14.53
C ASP A 271 -27.23 13.30 16.01
N ASP A 272 -26.88 12.03 16.26
CA ASP A 272 -26.81 11.39 17.58
C ASP A 272 -28.08 11.59 18.43
N ASN A 273 -29.25 11.70 17.80
CA ASN A 273 -30.51 11.76 18.52
C ASN A 273 -30.72 10.45 19.29
N ASN A 274 -31.03 10.57 20.58
CA ASN A 274 -31.02 9.43 21.50
C ASN A 274 -32.19 8.46 21.27
N ASP A 275 -32.09 7.59 20.29
CA ASP A 275 -32.91 6.39 20.10
C ASP A 275 -32.25 5.15 20.72
N ALA A 276 -32.97 4.04 20.77
CA ALA A 276 -32.39 2.77 21.23
C ALA A 276 -31.31 2.33 20.22
N PRO A 277 -30.24 1.63 20.65
CA PRO A 277 -29.31 1.05 19.67
C PRO A 277 -30.11 0.13 18.75
N ASP A 278 -30.11 0.41 17.46
CA ASP A 278 -30.64 -0.48 16.43
C ASP A 278 -29.56 -1.51 16.08
N THR A 279 -29.97 -2.66 15.55
CA THR A 279 -29.08 -3.70 15.00
C THR A 279 -28.98 -3.61 13.47
N ASP A 280 -29.46 -2.50 12.90
CA ASP A 280 -29.48 -2.24 11.46
C ASP A 280 -28.83 -0.87 11.21
N ALA A 281 -27.62 -0.89 10.69
CA ALA A 281 -26.86 0.30 10.29
C ALA A 281 -27.61 1.23 9.32
N LEU A 282 -28.61 0.73 8.59
CA LEU A 282 -29.40 1.48 7.59
C LEU A 282 -30.74 1.97 8.14
N SER A 283 -31.01 1.82 9.44
CA SER A 283 -32.28 2.23 10.06
C SER A 283 -32.47 3.76 10.15
N TYR A 284 -31.40 4.53 9.96
CA TYR A 284 -31.36 5.99 10.08
C TYR A 284 -31.40 6.67 8.71
N ASP A 285 -32.09 7.81 8.58
CA ASP A 285 -32.14 8.57 7.32
C ASP A 285 -30.79 9.23 6.98
N ASP A 286 -29.95 9.48 7.99
CA ASP A 286 -28.63 10.12 7.91
C ASP A 286 -27.51 9.20 8.44
N HIS A 287 -27.63 7.89 8.18
CA HIS A 287 -26.61 6.92 8.56
C HIS A 287 -25.23 7.25 7.99
N LYS A 288 -24.16 6.92 8.74
CA LYS A 288 -22.78 7.23 8.32
C LYS A 288 -22.15 6.14 7.46
N TRP A 289 -22.48 4.88 7.73
CA TRP A 289 -21.97 3.74 6.98
C TRP A 289 -22.60 3.72 5.58
N VAL A 290 -21.80 3.73 4.53
CA VAL A 290 -22.30 3.79 3.14
C VAL A 290 -21.97 2.54 2.32
N ALA A 291 -20.99 1.74 2.75
CA ALA A 291 -20.64 0.47 2.12
C ALA A 291 -19.70 -0.34 3.01
N GLY A 292 -19.61 -1.65 2.75
CA GLY A 292 -18.59 -2.50 3.35
C GLY A 292 -18.16 -3.69 2.49
N TYR A 293 -17.01 -4.25 2.86
CA TYR A 293 -16.41 -5.42 2.22
C TYR A 293 -15.66 -6.26 3.24
N ASP A 294 -16.00 -7.55 3.32
CA ASP A 294 -15.30 -8.50 4.18
C ASP A 294 -14.33 -9.36 3.37
N ALA A 295 -13.07 -8.92 3.29
CA ALA A 295 -12.00 -9.64 2.60
C ALA A 295 -11.65 -10.96 3.31
N THR A 296 -12.04 -11.13 4.57
CA THR A 296 -11.71 -12.32 5.37
C THR A 296 -12.73 -13.46 5.20
N SER A 297 -13.83 -13.19 4.51
CA SER A 297 -14.93 -14.13 4.31
C SER A 297 -14.85 -14.84 2.97
N ALA A 298 -15.06 -16.15 2.97
CA ALA A 298 -15.25 -16.93 1.73
C ALA A 298 -16.56 -16.57 0.99
N ALA A 299 -17.46 -15.82 1.63
CA ALA A 299 -18.69 -15.32 1.05
C ALA A 299 -18.65 -13.80 0.83
N ALA A 300 -17.45 -13.23 0.67
CA ALA A 300 -17.24 -11.81 0.40
C ALA A 300 -18.12 -11.33 -0.76
N ASN A 301 -18.82 -10.22 -0.57
CA ASN A 301 -19.62 -9.59 -1.62
C ASN A 301 -18.95 -8.29 -2.08
N PRO A 302 -18.47 -8.21 -3.33
CA PRO A 302 -17.76 -7.03 -3.82
C PRO A 302 -18.66 -5.85 -4.17
N ASP A 303 -20.00 -5.97 -4.11
CA ASP A 303 -20.93 -4.89 -4.45
C ASP A 303 -21.02 -3.76 -3.40
N GLY A 304 -20.39 -3.96 -2.23
CA GLY A 304 -20.36 -2.98 -1.15
C GLY A 304 -21.56 -3.01 -0.21
N THR A 305 -22.54 -3.91 -0.42
CA THR A 305 -23.73 -3.98 0.45
C THR A 305 -23.55 -4.88 1.66
N GLN A 306 -22.39 -5.53 1.78
CA GLN A 306 -22.10 -6.40 2.92
C GLN A 306 -21.64 -5.55 4.09
N ASP A 307 -22.28 -5.76 5.23
CA ASP A 307 -21.80 -5.26 6.51
C ASP A 307 -20.89 -6.32 7.17
N PRO A 308 -19.58 -6.07 7.31
CA PRO A 308 -18.65 -7.03 7.90
C PRO A 308 -18.80 -7.21 9.42
N ASP A 309 -19.23 -6.14 10.13
CA ASP A 309 -19.25 -6.01 11.59
C ASP A 309 -17.88 -6.30 12.28
N ASP A 310 -17.69 -5.81 13.50
CA ASP A 310 -16.44 -5.93 14.26
C ASP A 310 -16.53 -7.02 15.35
N GLY A 311 -15.95 -8.18 15.06
CA GLY A 311 -15.83 -9.28 16.03
C GLY A 311 -14.67 -9.11 17.03
N GLN A 312 -13.83 -8.08 16.88
CA GLN A 312 -12.61 -7.89 17.66
C GLN A 312 -12.66 -6.61 18.52
N GLY A 313 -13.05 -5.47 17.93
CA GLY A 313 -13.20 -4.17 18.56
C GLY A 313 -12.18 -3.10 18.12
N HIS A 314 -11.08 -3.50 17.47
CA HIS A 314 -9.99 -2.59 17.08
C HIS A 314 -10.42 -1.63 15.98
N GLY A 315 -11.05 -2.14 14.91
CA GLY A 315 -11.57 -1.34 13.82
C GLY A 315 -12.62 -0.35 14.27
N THR A 316 -13.52 -0.73 15.19
CA THR A 316 -14.48 0.19 15.83
C THR A 316 -13.78 1.32 16.58
N HIS A 317 -12.73 1.01 17.34
CA HIS A 317 -11.93 2.02 18.04
C HIS A 317 -11.21 2.98 17.07
N VAL A 318 -10.68 2.46 15.97
CA VAL A 318 -10.04 3.24 14.90
C VAL A 318 -11.07 4.14 14.21
N ALA A 319 -12.23 3.60 13.84
CA ALA A 319 -13.34 4.34 13.23
C ALA A 319 -13.82 5.47 14.16
N GLY A 320 -14.03 5.19 15.45
CA GLY A 320 -14.40 6.20 16.44
C GLY A 320 -13.38 7.33 16.54
N SER A 321 -12.08 7.01 16.52
CA SER A 321 -11.00 7.99 16.54
C SER A 321 -10.94 8.85 15.26
N ALA A 322 -11.24 8.24 14.11
CA ALA A 322 -11.22 8.90 12.81
C ALA A 322 -12.45 9.80 12.62
N LEU A 323 -13.65 9.25 12.77
CA LEU A 323 -14.91 9.87 12.33
C LEU A 323 -16.06 9.75 13.35
N GLY A 324 -15.80 9.30 14.57
CA GLY A 324 -16.82 9.22 15.62
C GLY A 324 -17.48 10.56 15.93
N THR A 325 -18.81 10.59 16.01
CA THR A 325 -19.62 11.76 16.36
C THR A 325 -19.61 12.07 17.86
N GLY A 326 -19.12 11.14 18.67
CA GLY A 326 -18.96 11.28 20.11
C GLY A 326 -20.27 11.17 20.87
N ASP A 327 -21.29 10.50 20.30
CA ASP A 327 -22.64 10.33 20.81
C ASP A 327 -23.35 11.66 21.17
N SER A 328 -24.54 11.57 21.76
CA SER A 328 -25.33 12.75 22.18
C SER A 328 -24.57 13.74 23.08
N SER A 329 -23.52 13.31 23.78
CA SER A 329 -22.64 14.15 24.60
C SER A 329 -21.64 14.96 23.79
N ARG A 330 -21.26 14.48 22.60
CA ARG A 330 -20.24 15.03 21.70
C ARG A 330 -18.85 15.17 22.37
N GLU A 331 -18.60 14.41 23.45
CA GLU A 331 -17.36 14.48 24.25
C GLU A 331 -16.20 13.72 23.60
N HIS A 332 -16.47 12.52 23.08
CA HIS A 332 -15.46 11.63 22.48
C HIS A 332 -15.50 11.65 20.95
N ARG A 333 -15.50 12.86 20.38
CA ARG A 333 -15.48 13.05 18.94
C ARG A 333 -14.14 12.62 18.33
N GLY A 334 -14.24 11.88 17.22
CA GLY A 334 -13.13 11.63 16.31
C GLY A 334 -12.65 12.91 15.65
N THR A 335 -11.69 12.79 14.73
CA THR A 335 -11.06 13.93 14.05
C THR A 335 -11.93 14.53 12.94
N ALA A 336 -12.75 13.72 12.28
CA ALA A 336 -13.58 14.06 11.13
C ALA A 336 -15.04 13.56 11.31
N PRO A 337 -15.80 14.06 12.30
CA PRO A 337 -17.14 13.57 12.64
C PRO A 337 -18.19 13.79 11.54
N GLY A 338 -17.91 14.65 10.56
CA GLY A 338 -18.77 14.85 9.39
C GLY A 338 -18.49 13.91 8.21
N ALA A 339 -17.51 13.01 8.34
CA ALA A 339 -17.18 12.05 7.28
C ALA A 339 -18.12 10.83 7.30
N TYR A 340 -18.33 10.24 6.12
CA TYR A 340 -18.96 8.94 5.93
C TYR A 340 -17.95 7.80 6.17
N LEU A 341 -18.48 6.63 6.52
CA LEU A 341 -17.73 5.41 6.82
C LEU A 341 -17.90 4.39 5.70
N VAL A 342 -16.79 3.81 5.25
CA VAL A 342 -16.76 2.55 4.53
C VAL A 342 -16.00 1.54 5.39
N ASP A 343 -16.59 0.38 5.65
CA ASP A 343 -15.97 -0.67 6.47
C ASP A 343 -15.33 -1.75 5.59
N ILE A 344 -14.01 -1.89 5.65
CA ILE A 344 -13.28 -2.91 4.91
C ILE A 344 -12.58 -3.83 5.90
N LYS A 345 -13.17 -4.99 6.16
CA LYS A 345 -12.60 -5.97 7.07
C LYS A 345 -11.48 -6.75 6.40
N VAL A 346 -10.25 -6.49 6.83
CA VAL A 346 -9.02 -7.13 6.32
C VAL A 346 -8.26 -7.90 7.41
N LEU A 347 -8.68 -7.77 8.67
CA LEU A 347 -8.18 -8.55 9.80
C LEU A 347 -9.31 -9.42 10.35
N THR A 348 -8.96 -10.63 10.78
CA THR A 348 -9.94 -11.58 11.35
C THR A 348 -10.35 -11.17 12.76
N ASP A 349 -11.40 -11.78 13.30
CA ASP A 349 -11.86 -11.55 14.69
C ASP A 349 -10.80 -11.89 15.76
N THR A 350 -9.75 -12.64 15.38
CA THR A 350 -8.58 -12.90 16.25
C THR A 350 -7.51 -11.81 16.18
N GLY A 351 -7.67 -10.82 15.29
CA GLY A 351 -6.82 -9.65 15.12
C GLY A 351 -5.62 -9.82 14.19
N GLY A 352 -5.30 -11.01 13.69
CA GLY A 352 -4.13 -11.21 12.82
C GLY A 352 -4.32 -12.26 11.74
N THR A 353 -3.65 -12.06 10.60
CA THR A 353 -3.82 -12.89 9.39
C THR A 353 -2.67 -12.68 8.40
N ASN A 354 -2.65 -13.43 7.30
CA ASN A 354 -1.76 -13.14 6.17
C ASN A 354 -2.26 -11.93 5.37
N SER A 355 -1.33 -11.28 4.67
CA SER A 355 -1.59 -10.06 3.92
C SER A 355 -2.51 -10.18 2.70
N GLN A 356 -2.86 -11.39 2.26
CA GLN A 356 -3.87 -11.61 1.19
C GLN A 356 -5.14 -10.78 1.40
N TYR A 357 -5.66 -10.69 2.63
CA TYR A 357 -6.89 -9.95 2.91
C TYR A 357 -6.65 -8.44 2.84
N SER A 358 -5.46 -7.97 3.21
CA SER A 358 -5.07 -6.57 3.01
C SER A 358 -4.98 -6.22 1.53
N VAL A 359 -4.33 -7.07 0.72
CA VAL A 359 -4.24 -6.88 -0.75
C VAL A 359 -5.62 -6.84 -1.37
N SER A 360 -6.49 -7.79 -1.02
CA SER A 360 -7.86 -7.87 -1.53
C SER A 360 -8.72 -6.67 -1.11
N GLY A 361 -8.62 -6.24 0.16
CA GLY A 361 -9.31 -5.04 0.66
C GLY A 361 -8.83 -3.74 0.02
N ILE A 362 -7.52 -3.60 -0.21
CA ILE A 362 -6.94 -2.46 -0.94
C ILE A 362 -7.42 -2.46 -2.39
N GLN A 363 -7.44 -3.62 -3.06
CA GLN A 363 -7.96 -3.74 -4.41
C GLN A 363 -9.44 -3.34 -4.48
N TRP A 364 -10.25 -3.81 -3.53
CA TRP A 364 -11.67 -3.43 -3.46
C TRP A 364 -11.83 -1.92 -3.25
N MET A 365 -11.01 -1.30 -2.40
CA MET A 365 -10.99 0.15 -2.20
C MET A 365 -10.64 0.90 -3.49
N ILE A 366 -9.63 0.44 -4.23
CA ILE A 366 -9.22 1.04 -5.52
C ILE A 366 -10.37 0.96 -6.53
N ASN A 367 -11.01 -0.20 -6.64
CA ASN A 367 -12.13 -0.43 -7.55
C ASN A 367 -13.33 0.47 -7.23
N ASN A 368 -13.46 0.90 -5.98
CA ASN A 368 -14.55 1.74 -5.49
C ASN A 368 -14.16 3.20 -5.22
N ALA A 369 -13.00 3.64 -5.72
CA ALA A 369 -12.51 5.02 -5.52
C ALA A 369 -13.51 6.10 -5.99
N ASP A 370 -14.35 5.78 -6.98
CA ASP A 370 -15.31 6.70 -7.60
C ASP A 370 -16.79 6.26 -7.48
N THR A 371 -17.09 5.17 -6.75
CA THR A 371 -18.43 4.58 -6.65
C THR A 371 -19.46 5.56 -6.08
N ASP A 372 -20.64 5.60 -6.68
CA ASP A 372 -21.76 6.39 -6.15
C ASP A 372 -22.58 5.53 -5.18
N TRP A 373 -22.40 5.75 -3.88
CA TRP A 373 -23.10 5.01 -2.83
C TRP A 373 -24.57 5.40 -2.68
N GLY A 374 -25.08 6.39 -3.43
CA GLY A 374 -26.51 6.74 -3.44
C GLY A 374 -26.98 7.63 -2.28
N HIS A 375 -26.11 7.96 -1.32
CA HIS A 375 -26.41 8.79 -0.14
C HIS A 375 -26.10 10.27 -0.38
N ASN A 376 -26.75 10.84 -1.40
CA ASN A 376 -26.62 12.23 -1.89
C ASN A 376 -25.25 12.54 -2.57
N SER A 377 -25.09 13.73 -3.17
CA SER A 377 -23.87 14.07 -3.93
C SER A 377 -22.58 14.19 -3.11
N SER A 378 -22.65 14.14 -1.77
CA SER A 378 -21.51 14.30 -0.86
C SER A 378 -20.84 12.98 -0.46
N SER A 379 -21.44 11.82 -0.77
CA SER A 379 -20.91 10.49 -0.37
C SER A 379 -20.35 9.69 -1.56
N ARG A 380 -19.70 10.33 -2.53
CA ARG A 380 -19.19 9.61 -3.71
C ARG A 380 -17.75 9.13 -3.46
N GLY A 381 -17.51 7.84 -3.69
CA GLY A 381 -16.19 7.23 -3.77
C GLY A 381 -15.56 7.01 -2.40
N ILE A 382 -14.23 6.87 -2.39
CA ILE A 382 -13.41 6.76 -1.18
C ILE A 382 -12.27 7.79 -1.31
N GLN A 383 -12.14 8.70 -0.34
CA GLN A 383 -11.10 9.74 -0.38
C GLN A 383 -9.91 9.43 0.53
N ILE A 384 -10.13 8.64 1.60
CA ILE A 384 -9.10 8.30 2.58
C ILE A 384 -9.24 6.82 2.91
N GLY A 385 -8.17 6.05 2.70
CA GLY A 385 -8.01 4.72 3.30
C GLY A 385 -7.20 4.83 4.59
N SER A 386 -7.74 4.30 5.68
CA SER A 386 -7.08 4.28 6.99
C SER A 386 -6.75 2.85 7.37
N MET A 387 -5.46 2.53 7.45
CA MET A 387 -4.93 1.21 7.80
C MET A 387 -4.17 1.31 9.12
N SER A 388 -4.77 0.87 10.22
CA SER A 388 -4.13 0.85 11.54
C SER A 388 -3.54 -0.53 11.85
N PHE A 389 -2.79 -1.09 10.91
CA PHE A 389 -2.16 -2.39 11.04
C PHE A 389 -0.82 -2.39 10.31
N GLY A 390 0.01 -3.39 10.59
CA GLY A 390 1.30 -3.54 9.94
C GLY A 390 1.85 -4.96 10.06
N SER A 391 2.92 -5.22 9.32
CA SER A 391 3.59 -6.51 9.36
C SER A 391 4.40 -6.66 10.66
N VAL A 392 4.40 -7.86 11.23
CA VAL A 392 5.30 -8.21 12.34
C VAL A 392 6.65 -8.69 11.81
N SER A 393 7.71 -8.42 12.57
CA SER A 393 9.04 -8.96 12.27
C SER A 393 9.00 -10.49 12.21
N SER A 394 9.54 -11.07 11.14
CA SER A 394 9.55 -12.52 10.98
C SER A 394 10.66 -13.16 11.83
N PRO A 395 10.38 -14.21 12.63
CA PRO A 395 11.43 -14.98 13.29
C PRO A 395 12.33 -15.73 12.30
N LEU A 396 11.89 -15.87 11.04
CA LEU A 396 12.70 -16.45 9.98
C LEU A 396 13.79 -15.48 9.52
N ASN A 397 13.64 -14.18 9.72
CA ASN A 397 14.66 -13.20 9.35
C ASN A 397 15.07 -12.34 10.57
N PRO A 398 15.92 -12.86 11.47
CA PRO A 398 16.30 -12.14 12.69
C PRO A 398 17.18 -10.90 12.47
N GLY A 399 17.68 -10.69 11.25
CA GLY A 399 18.43 -9.49 10.82
C GLY A 399 17.61 -8.54 9.95
N ASP A 400 16.30 -8.77 9.84
CA ASP A 400 15.39 -7.98 9.02
C ASP A 400 15.35 -6.52 9.50
N GLU A 401 15.74 -5.58 8.64
CA GLU A 401 15.59 -4.14 8.88
C GLU A 401 14.14 -3.67 8.64
N GLY A 402 13.23 -4.59 8.29
CA GLY A 402 11.85 -4.37 7.91
C GLY A 402 11.68 -4.37 6.39
N ASP A 403 10.44 -4.58 5.94
CA ASP A 403 10.06 -4.36 4.54
C ASP A 403 10.41 -2.92 4.13
N ASN A 404 11.17 -2.77 3.05
CA ASN A 404 11.60 -1.50 2.50
C ASN A 404 10.52 -0.85 1.59
N GLY A 405 9.29 -1.36 1.64
CA GLY A 405 8.15 -0.90 0.84
C GLY A 405 8.12 -1.50 -0.56
N THR A 406 8.65 -2.73 -0.71
CA THR A 406 8.68 -3.42 -2.01
C THR A 406 7.79 -4.65 -2.07
N GLY A 407 7.18 -5.05 -0.94
CA GLY A 407 6.15 -6.08 -0.90
C GLY A 407 4.88 -5.68 -1.64
N ALA A 408 4.09 -6.67 -2.03
CA ALA A 408 2.85 -6.50 -2.80
C ALA A 408 1.82 -5.57 -2.14
N GLU A 409 1.82 -5.44 -0.81
CA GLU A 409 0.89 -4.58 -0.07
C GLU A 409 1.24 -3.09 -0.17
N ALA A 410 2.49 -2.78 -0.53
CA ALA A 410 3.01 -1.42 -0.69
C ALA A 410 3.04 -0.96 -2.16
N ARG A 411 3.07 -1.90 -3.10
CA ARG A 411 3.03 -1.66 -4.55
C ARG A 411 1.60 -1.40 -5.01
#